data_AF-A0A1J5L5G1-F1
#
_entry.id   AF-A0A1J5L5G1-F1
#
_cell.length_a   1.000
_cell.length_b   1.000
_cell.length_c   1.000
_cell.angle_alpha   90.00
_cell.angle_beta   90.00
_cell.angle_gamma   90.00
#
_symmetry.space_group_name_H-M   'P 1'
#
loop_
_entity.id
_entity.type
_entity.pdbx_description
1 polymer ?
#
loop_
_entity_poly.entity_id
_entity_poly.type
_entity_poly.pdbx_seq_one_letter_code
_entity_poly.pdbx_strand_id
1 'polypeptide(L)'
;MKLPVIKHLAQFIEDNDEDYVNETIETLEALTEVPSLKDEELDVIGELISNMYGAIEVNKMIKDGTPKKEAVNNFMKRVLGSIDK
;
A
#
# COMPACT_ATOMS: atom_id res chain seq x y z
N MET A 1 2.40 2.65 8.01
CA MET A 1 2.89 2.07 6.74
C MET A 1 4.28 1.48 6.92
N LYS A 2 4.57 0.33 6.29
CA LYS A 2 5.78 -0.48 6.43
C LYS A 2 6.48 -0.68 5.09
N LEU A 3 7.69 -0.12 4.96
CA LEU A 3 8.50 -0.21 3.73
C LEU A 3 8.74 -1.66 3.23
N PRO A 4 9.07 -2.65 4.08
CA PRO A 4 9.25 -4.02 3.61
C PRO A 4 7.98 -4.59 2.95
N VAL A 5 6.80 -4.25 3.46
CA VAL A 5 5.51 -4.71 2.92
C VAL A 5 5.24 -4.07 1.56
N ILE A 6 5.42 -2.76 1.45
CA ILE A 6 5.21 -2.02 0.18
C ILE A 6 6.14 -2.56 -0.93
N LYS A 7 7.41 -2.80 -0.61
CA LYS A 7 8.37 -3.38 -1.59
C LYS A 7 7.95 -4.76 -2.06
N HIS A 8 7.48 -5.60 -1.13
CA HIS A 8 7.02 -6.94 -1.45
C HIS A 8 5.78 -6.91 -2.33
N LEU A 9 4.79 -6.07 -2.00
CA LEU A 9 3.58 -5.89 -2.80
C LEU A 9 3.86 -5.26 -4.17
N ALA A 10 4.78 -4.31 -4.28
CA ALA A 10 5.18 -3.76 -5.58
C ALA A 10 5.84 -4.82 -6.47
N GLN A 11 6.65 -5.73 -5.91
CA GLN A 11 7.15 -6.90 -6.65
C GLN A 11 6.01 -7.86 -7.01
N PHE A 12 5.10 -8.12 -6.09
CA PHE A 12 3.93 -8.97 -6.35
C PHE A 12 3.11 -8.44 -7.54
N ILE A 13 2.91 -7.12 -7.64
CA ILE A 13 2.22 -6.50 -8.77
C ILE A 13 3.00 -6.69 -10.08
N GLU A 14 4.33 -6.53 -10.08
CA GLU A 14 5.15 -6.79 -11.27
C GLU A 14 5.10 -8.25 -11.74
N ASP A 15 5.05 -9.19 -10.79
CA ASP A 15 5.00 -10.63 -11.08
C ASP A 15 3.59 -11.11 -11.48
N ASN A 16 2.56 -10.30 -11.18
CA ASN A 16 1.16 -10.64 -11.39
C ASN A 16 0.44 -9.46 -12.08
N ASP A 17 -0.63 -8.96 -11.45
CA ASP A 17 -1.42 -7.81 -11.90
C ASP A 17 -1.76 -6.93 -10.69
N GLU A 18 -1.92 -5.63 -10.92
CA GLU A 18 -2.35 -4.68 -9.90
C GLU A 18 -3.78 -4.91 -9.43
N ASP A 19 -4.62 -5.52 -10.27
CA ASP A 19 -6.02 -5.82 -9.96
C ASP A 19 -6.17 -6.70 -8.71
N TYR A 20 -5.27 -7.66 -8.48
CA TYR A 20 -5.26 -8.46 -7.24
C TYR A 20 -5.20 -7.60 -5.97
N VAL A 21 -4.42 -6.53 -6.02
CA VAL A 21 -4.25 -5.63 -4.88
C VAL A 21 -5.45 -4.70 -4.75
N ASN A 22 -5.98 -4.17 -5.86
CA ASN A 22 -7.18 -3.33 -5.87
C ASN A 22 -8.40 -4.09 -5.33
N GLU A 23 -8.66 -5.30 -5.81
CA GLU A 23 -9.77 -6.15 -5.34
C GLU A 23 -9.63 -6.54 -3.86
N THR A 24 -8.39 -6.77 -3.41
CA THR A 24 -8.12 -7.05 -2.00
C THR A 24 -8.40 -5.82 -1.13
N ILE A 25 -8.02 -4.62 -1.57
CA ILE A 25 -8.34 -3.37 -0.89
C ILE A 25 -9.87 -3.23 -0.76
N GLU A 26 -10.62 -3.38 -1.84
CA GLU A 26 -12.08 -3.29 -1.82
C GLU A 26 -12.70 -4.31 -0.85
N THR A 27 -12.18 -5.54 -0.83
CA THR A 27 -12.63 -6.59 0.09
C THR A 27 -12.35 -6.23 1.56
N LEU A 28 -11.17 -5.66 1.84
CA LEU A 28 -10.79 -5.24 3.19
C LEU A 28 -11.58 -4.02 3.64
N GLU A 29 -11.85 -3.06 2.76
CA GLU A 29 -12.70 -1.89 3.04
C GLU A 29 -14.12 -2.35 3.42
N ALA A 30 -14.72 -3.25 2.64
CA ALA A 30 -16.01 -3.84 2.97
C ALA A 30 -15.98 -4.58 4.32
N LEU A 31 -14.87 -5.25 4.66
CA LEU A 31 -14.72 -5.94 5.94
C LEU A 31 -14.75 -4.96 7.13
N THR A 32 -14.24 -3.73 6.98
CA THR A 32 -14.25 -2.73 8.06
C THR A 32 -15.65 -2.26 8.46
N GLU A 33 -16.67 -2.51 7.63
CA GLU A 33 -18.06 -2.16 7.93
C GLU A 33 -18.72 -3.12 8.94
N VAL A 34 -18.05 -4.22 9.31
CA VAL A 34 -18.57 -5.19 10.27
C VAL A 34 -18.56 -4.61 11.69
N PRO A 35 -19.74 -4.40 12.33
CA PRO A 35 -19.84 -3.66 13.60
C PRO A 35 -19.27 -4.41 14.81
N SER A 36 -18.99 -5.71 14.68
CA SER A 36 -18.42 -6.53 15.75
C SER A 36 -16.90 -6.55 15.77
N LEU A 37 -16.23 -5.92 14.79
CA LEU A 37 -14.78 -5.79 14.79
C LEU A 37 -14.35 -4.82 15.89
N LYS A 38 -13.30 -5.20 16.59
CA LYS A 38 -12.67 -4.35 17.61
C LYS A 38 -11.78 -3.30 16.95
N ASP A 39 -11.54 -2.21 17.66
CA ASP A 39 -10.63 -1.14 17.23
C ASP A 39 -9.24 -1.69 16.83
N GLU A 40 -8.69 -2.63 17.60
CA GLU A 40 -7.40 -3.26 17.29
C GLU A 40 -7.40 -4.04 15.96
N GLU A 41 -8.52 -4.64 15.58
CA GLU A 41 -8.68 -5.37 14.32
C GLU A 41 -8.84 -4.38 13.15
N LEU A 42 -9.60 -3.31 13.36
CA LEU A 42 -9.77 -2.21 12.40
C LEU A 42 -8.45 -1.49 12.14
N ASP A 43 -7.64 -1.25 13.17
CA ASP A 43 -6.31 -0.63 13.05
C ASP A 43 -5.37 -1.50 12.19
N VAL A 44 -5.38 -2.82 12.39
CA VAL A 44 -4.58 -3.75 11.60
C VAL A 44 -5.05 -3.77 10.14
N ILE A 45 -6.37 -3.83 9.89
CA ILE A 45 -6.92 -3.78 8.53
C ILE A 45 -6.58 -2.46 7.86
N GLY A 46 -6.73 -1.33 8.56
CA GLY A 46 -6.36 0.00 8.07
C GLY A 46 -4.87 0.11 7.74
N GLU A 47 -4.00 -0.51 8.52
CA GLU A 47 -2.57 -0.58 8.20
C GLU A 47 -2.30 -1.41 6.92
N LEU A 48 -3.00 -2.53 6.74
CA LEU A 48 -2.89 -3.36 5.54
C LEU A 48 -3.33 -2.59 4.29
N ILE A 49 -4.51 -1.97 4.32
CA ILE A 49 -5.05 -1.13 3.24
C ILE A 49 -4.05 0.00 2.91
N SER A 50 -3.55 0.70 3.92
CA SER A 50 -2.56 1.79 3.73
C SER A 50 -1.29 1.31 3.04
N ASN A 51 -0.79 0.12 3.39
CA ASN A 51 0.39 -0.47 2.73
C ASN A 51 0.11 -0.87 1.29
N MET A 52 -1.09 -1.39 0.99
CA MET A 52 -1.50 -1.79 -0.36
C MET A 52 -1.62 -0.56 -1.28
N TYR A 53 -2.27 0.51 -0.83
CA TYR A 53 -2.28 1.79 -1.58
C TYR A 53 -0.87 2.33 -1.81
N GLY A 54 0.02 2.23 -0.82
CA GLY A 54 1.40 2.61 -0.98
C GLY A 54 2.13 1.80 -2.07
N ALA A 55 1.82 0.51 -2.21
CA ALA A 55 2.37 -0.33 -3.26
C ALA A 55 1.82 0.03 -4.65
N ILE A 56 0.52 0.30 -4.78
CA ILE A 56 -0.11 0.77 -6.02
C ILE A 56 0.54 2.08 -6.49
N GLU A 57 0.81 3.00 -5.57
CA GLU A 57 1.44 4.26 -5.95
C GLU A 57 2.90 4.09 -6.38
N VAL A 58 3.67 3.24 -5.71
CA VAL A 58 5.01 2.86 -6.18
C VAL A 58 4.95 2.23 -7.56
N ASN A 59 4.00 1.32 -7.80
CA ASN A 59 3.80 0.68 -9.10
C ASN A 59 3.48 1.71 -10.20
N LYS A 60 2.61 2.69 -9.91
CA LYS A 60 2.29 3.78 -10.83
C LYS A 60 3.54 4.58 -11.23
N MET A 61 4.39 4.95 -10.27
CA MET A 61 5.65 5.64 -10.56
C MET A 61 6.56 4.82 -11.48
N ILE A 62 6.59 3.50 -11.31
CA ILE A 62 7.36 2.59 -12.16
C ILE A 62 6.79 2.54 -13.58
N LYS A 63 5.46 2.42 -13.71
CA LYS A 63 4.75 2.48 -15.00
C LYS A 63 4.98 3.81 -15.73
N ASP A 64 5.11 4.91 -14.98
CA ASP A 64 5.43 6.25 -15.50
C ASP A 64 6.92 6.43 -15.85
N GLY A 65 7.75 5.38 -15.72
CA GLY A 65 9.16 5.36 -16.13
C GLY A 65 10.16 5.67 -15.01
N THR A 66 9.72 5.83 -13.77
CA THR A 66 10.64 5.99 -12.63
C THR A 66 11.33 4.66 -12.31
N PRO A 67 12.67 4.59 -12.21
CA PRO A 67 13.34 3.36 -11.81
C PRO A 67 12.81 2.86 -10.46
N LYS A 68 12.53 1.55 -10.33
CA LYS A 68 11.96 0.92 -9.13
C LYS A 68 12.59 1.39 -7.80
N LYS A 69 13.93 1.44 -7.75
CA LYS A 69 14.66 1.88 -6.56
C LYS A 69 14.36 3.34 -6.21
N GLU A 70 14.23 4.20 -7.21
CA GLU A 70 13.89 5.62 -7.03
C GLU A 70 12.42 5.80 -6.66
N ALA A 71 11.49 5.07 -7.30
CA ALA A 71 10.07 5.10 -6.99
C ALA A 71 9.82 4.79 -5.50
N VAL A 72 10.38 3.69 -5.01
CA VAL A 72 10.32 3.30 -3.59
C VAL A 72 10.90 4.38 -2.68
N ASN A 73 12.10 4.90 -3.00
CA ASN A 73 12.75 5.90 -2.15
C ASN A 73 12.00 7.23 -2.12
N ASN A 74 11.46 7.66 -3.25
CA ASN A 74 10.67 8.89 -3.38
C ASN A 74 9.35 8.76 -2.62
N PHE A 75 8.65 7.63 -2.75
CA PHE A 75 7.46 7.33 -1.97
C PHE A 75 7.76 7.42 -0.46
N MET A 76 8.84 6.79 0.00
CA MET A 76 9.21 6.81 1.42
C MET A 76 9.59 8.21 1.92
N LYS A 77 10.31 8.98 1.12
CA LYS A 77 10.60 10.39 1.46
C LYS A 77 9.34 11.22 1.59
N ARG A 78 8.31 10.96 0.79
CA ARG A 78 7.03 11.65 0.92
C ARG A 78 6.30 11.22 2.19
N VAL A 79 6.21 9.92 2.46
CA VAL A 79 5.53 9.40 3.67
C VAL A 79 6.23 9.88 4.95
N LEU A 80 7.56 9.83 5.00
CA LEU A 80 8.34 10.25 6.18
C LEU A 80 8.51 11.77 6.25
N GLY A 81 8.68 12.44 5.12
CA GLY A 81 8.79 13.91 5.04
C GLY A 81 7.46 14.63 5.27
N SER A 82 6.35 13.91 5.33
CA SER A 82 5.06 14.42 5.82
C SER A 82 5.00 14.48 7.35
N ILE A 83 6.04 14.04 8.06
CA ILE A 83 6.11 14.02 9.55
C ILE A 83 6.87 15.23 10.11
N ASP A 84 7.66 15.95 9.29
CA ASP A 84 8.48 17.10 9.71
C ASP A 84 7.94 18.47 9.22
N LYS A 85 6.61 18.66 9.18
CA LYS A 85 5.99 19.99 9.02
C LYS A 85 4.83 20.24 9.98
#